data_AF-A0A4P9Z4J2-F1
#
_entry.id   AF-A0A4P9Z4J2-F1
#
_cell.length_a   1.000
_cell.length_b   1.000
_cell.length_c   1.000
_cell.angle_alpha   90.00
_cell.angle_beta   90.00
_cell.angle_gamma   90.00
#
_symmetry.space_group_name_H-M   'P 1'
#
loop_
_entity.id
_entity.type
_entity.pdbx_description
1 polymer ?
#
loop_
_entity_poly.entity_id
_entity_poly.type
_entity_poly.pdbx_seq_one_letter_code
_entity_poly.pdbx_strand_id
1 'polypeptide(L)'
;MASDDTASSPAKSVDIDAAQAHLDRIVDACQQLKSLVDDAYAAEVGEAGADEHGRHVSRGLGMIAKLKQLNRTAYFNGRDAKAHATTFRDDLEKQHLDLQNLLYEQTHLREEIRKCRERDYLYTDVEMYTLDEFMEKAPEELRASEADAHALMLNRLQFELQERERLKEQENELLKQRQTFLQENKKRGEELRLVDEQFEAFAKVSEAVMGRE
;
A
#
# COMPACT_ATOMS: atom_id res chain seq x y z
N MET A 1 19.86 12.36 -3.47
CA MET A 1 20.44 11.53 -4.54
C MET A 1 19.62 11.77 -5.79
N ALA A 2 20.27 12.40 -6.77
CA ALA A 2 19.91 12.60 -8.17
C ALA A 2 18.43 12.48 -8.57
N SER A 3 17.70 13.58 -8.47
CA SER A 3 16.61 13.90 -9.37
C SER A 3 17.23 14.54 -10.62
N ASP A 4 17.83 13.69 -11.48
CA ASP A 4 18.39 14.08 -12.77
C ASP A 4 17.41 13.73 -13.89
N ASP A 5 17.02 14.76 -14.62
CA ASP A 5 16.90 14.77 -16.08
C ASP A 5 16.15 13.62 -16.76
N THR A 6 14.83 13.57 -16.57
CA THR A 6 13.95 13.27 -17.71
C THR A 6 13.54 14.59 -18.34
N ALA A 7 14.50 15.21 -19.04
CA ALA A 7 14.18 16.13 -20.10
C ALA A 7 13.24 15.39 -21.05
N SER A 8 11.94 15.66 -20.89
CA SER A 8 10.91 15.36 -21.87
C SER A 8 11.36 16.05 -23.14
N SER A 9 12.10 15.29 -23.96
CA SER A 9 12.51 15.71 -25.29
C SER A 9 11.23 16.22 -25.95
N PRO A 10 11.17 17.48 -26.40
CA PRO A 10 9.95 18.04 -26.93
C PRO A 10 9.55 17.11 -28.08
N ALA A 11 8.48 16.36 -27.87
CA ALA A 11 7.92 15.49 -28.88
C ALA A 11 7.85 16.35 -30.13
N LYS A 12 8.59 15.98 -31.18
CA LYS A 12 8.51 16.65 -32.46
C LYS A 12 7.06 16.54 -32.87
N SER A 13 6.27 17.57 -32.55
CA SER A 13 4.88 17.65 -32.92
C SER A 13 4.88 17.46 -34.42
N VAL A 14 4.06 16.51 -34.90
CA VAL A 14 3.78 16.43 -36.32
C VAL A 14 3.36 17.83 -36.73
N ASP A 15 4.19 18.50 -37.53
CA ASP A 15 3.99 19.88 -37.92
C ASP A 15 2.83 19.90 -38.91
N ILE A 16 1.62 20.07 -38.36
CA ILE A 16 0.36 20.06 -39.11
C ILE A 16 0.40 21.18 -40.15
N ASP A 17 1.03 22.32 -39.83
CA ASP A 17 1.14 23.46 -40.73
C ASP A 17 2.07 23.13 -41.91
N ALA A 18 3.19 22.44 -41.67
CA ALA A 18 4.06 21.95 -42.74
C ALA A 18 3.37 20.90 -43.63
N ALA A 19 2.54 20.02 -43.05
CA ALA A 19 1.76 19.04 -43.80
C ALA A 19 0.67 19.71 -44.66
N GLN A 20 -0.03 20.71 -44.12
CA GLN A 20 -1.00 21.53 -44.84
C GLN A 20 -0.33 22.29 -46.00
N ALA A 21 0.79 22.97 -45.75
CA ALA A 21 1.56 23.65 -46.78
C ALA A 21 2.03 22.69 -47.89
N HIS A 22 2.32 21.43 -47.56
CA HIS A 22 2.67 20.42 -48.56
C HIS A 22 1.46 19.99 -49.41
N LEU A 23 0.28 19.89 -48.81
CA LEU A 23 -0.97 19.62 -49.54
C LEU A 23 -1.31 20.79 -50.47
N ASP A 24 -1.17 22.03 -50.01
CA ASP A 24 -1.40 23.22 -50.83
C ASP A 24 -0.48 23.23 -52.07
N ARG A 25 0.80 22.87 -51.92
CA ARG A 25 1.73 22.72 -53.06
C ARG A 25 1.30 21.66 -54.07
N ILE A 26 0.64 20.58 -53.62
CA ILE A 26 0.08 19.55 -54.52
C ILE A 26 -1.11 20.14 -55.27
N VAL A 27 -2.01 20.85 -54.57
CA VAL A 27 -3.17 21.50 -55.16
C VAL A 27 -2.74 22.53 -56.22
N ASP A 28 -1.76 23.38 -55.90
CA ASP A 28 -1.19 24.37 -56.83
C ASP A 28 -0.59 23.70 -58.06
N ALA A 29 0.15 22.60 -57.88
CA ALA A 29 0.74 21.85 -58.99
C ALA A 29 -0.34 21.21 -59.89
N CYS A 30 -1.45 20.74 -59.32
CA CYS A 30 -2.60 20.25 -60.08
C CYS A 30 -3.31 21.38 -60.85
N GLN A 31 -3.47 22.56 -60.24
CA GLN A 31 -4.03 23.74 -60.92
C GLN A 31 -3.16 24.21 -62.08
N GLN A 32 -1.84 24.24 -61.89
CA GLN A 32 -0.87 24.57 -62.94
C GLN A 32 -0.87 23.55 -64.08
N LEU A 33 -1.01 22.25 -63.78
CA LEU A 33 -1.14 21.23 -64.81
C LEU A 33 -2.45 21.40 -65.59
N LYS A 34 -3.56 21.71 -64.90
CA LYS A 34 -4.85 21.96 -65.54
C LYS A 34 -4.79 23.15 -66.49
N SER A 35 -4.24 24.30 -66.06
CA SER A 35 -4.12 25.46 -66.93
C SER A 35 -3.25 25.18 -68.17
N LEU A 36 -2.18 24.39 -68.02
CA LEU A 36 -1.34 23.99 -69.14
C LEU A 36 -2.04 23.08 -70.15
N VAL A 37 -2.95 22.22 -69.68
CA VAL A 37 -3.78 21.37 -70.54
C VAL A 37 -4.84 22.21 -71.25
N ASP A 38 -5.46 23.16 -70.54
CA ASP A 38 -6.42 24.11 -71.13
C ASP A 38 -5.75 24.98 -72.21
N ASP A 39 -4.53 25.48 -71.96
CA ASP A 39 -3.72 26.23 -72.93
C ASP A 39 -3.35 25.39 -74.16
N ALA A 40 -2.96 24.12 -73.94
CA ALA A 40 -2.62 23.20 -75.02
C ALA A 40 -3.85 22.87 -75.90
N TYR A 41 -5.02 22.72 -75.28
CA TYR A 41 -6.28 22.49 -75.99
C TYR A 41 -6.71 23.72 -76.81
N ALA A 42 -6.54 24.93 -76.26
CA ALA A 42 -6.82 26.17 -76.98
C ALA A 42 -5.88 26.37 -78.19
N ALA A 43 -4.62 25.98 -78.07
CA ALA A 43 -3.65 26.03 -79.16
C ALA A 43 -3.95 25.03 -80.28
N GLU A 44 -4.52 23.86 -80.00
CA GLU A 44 -4.97 22.92 -81.05
C GLU A 44 -6.12 23.47 -81.91
N VAL A 45 -6.98 24.33 -81.35
CA VAL A 45 -8.13 24.92 -82.06
C VAL A 45 -7.71 26.03 -83.04
N GLY A 46 -6.53 26.65 -82.86
CA GLY A 46 -5.99 27.65 -83.77
C GLY A 46 -4.67 27.19 -84.38
N GLU A 47 -4.70 26.61 -85.59
CA GLU A 47 -3.56 26.16 -86.43
C GLU A 47 -2.15 26.24 -85.80
N ALA A 48 -1.91 25.52 -84.70
CA ALA A 48 -0.63 25.54 -84.02
C ALA A 48 0.38 24.62 -84.73
N GLY A 49 1.63 25.11 -84.87
CA GLY A 49 2.71 24.34 -85.46
C GLY A 49 3.19 23.19 -84.55
N ALA A 50 3.74 22.13 -85.14
CA ALA A 50 4.23 20.94 -84.43
C ALA A 50 5.25 21.24 -83.30
N ASP A 51 5.99 22.34 -83.42
CA ASP A 51 6.98 22.81 -82.44
C ASP A 51 6.33 23.36 -81.15
N GLU A 52 5.16 24.00 -81.25
CA GLU A 52 4.40 24.49 -80.10
C GLU A 52 3.78 23.35 -79.31
N HIS A 53 3.26 22.34 -80.01
CA HIS A 53 2.74 21.12 -79.43
C HIS A 53 3.82 20.35 -78.62
N GLY A 54 5.04 20.25 -79.16
CA GLY A 54 6.18 19.64 -78.46
C GLY A 54 6.58 20.39 -77.17
N ARG A 55 6.43 21.71 -77.11
CA ARG A 55 6.66 22.52 -75.90
C ARG A 55 5.61 22.26 -74.82
N HIS A 56 4.33 22.21 -75.20
CA HIS A 56 3.24 21.92 -74.26
C HIS A 56 3.37 20.53 -73.63
N VAL A 57 3.66 19.51 -74.44
CA VAL A 57 3.89 18.14 -73.96
C VAL A 57 5.09 18.08 -73.01
N SER A 58 6.21 18.70 -73.37
CA SER A 58 7.43 18.71 -72.54
C SER A 58 7.19 19.39 -71.18
N ARG A 59 6.44 20.50 -71.15
CA ARG A 59 6.06 21.20 -69.92
C ARG A 59 5.08 20.40 -69.07
N GLY A 60 4.11 19.72 -69.70
CA GLY A 60 3.18 18.81 -69.04
C GLY A 60 3.88 17.62 -68.38
N LEU A 61 4.81 16.97 -69.08
CA LEU A 61 5.63 15.89 -68.51
C LEU A 61 6.47 16.35 -67.31
N GLY A 62 7.03 17.56 -67.37
CA GLY A 62 7.73 18.19 -66.23
C GLY A 62 6.83 18.39 -65.00
N MET A 63 5.58 18.84 -65.21
CA MET A 63 4.61 18.98 -64.11
C MET A 63 4.16 17.64 -63.54
N ILE A 64 3.98 16.61 -64.38
CA ILE A 64 3.66 15.24 -63.92
C ILE A 64 4.82 14.68 -63.08
N ALA A 65 6.08 14.90 -63.48
CA ALA A 65 7.23 14.49 -62.70
C ALA A 65 7.27 15.19 -61.33
N LYS A 66 6.98 16.51 -61.28
CA LYS A 66 6.85 17.27 -60.03
C LYS A 66 5.74 16.73 -59.13
N LEU A 67 4.57 16.43 -59.68
CA LEU A 67 3.45 15.84 -58.92
C LEU A 67 3.80 14.47 -58.36
N LYS A 68 4.48 13.61 -59.12
CA LYS A 68 4.96 12.31 -58.62
C LYS A 68 5.94 12.48 -57.46
N GLN A 69 6.85 13.45 -57.55
CA GLN A 69 7.79 13.76 -56.48
C GLN A 69 7.07 14.24 -55.22
N LEU A 70 6.15 15.19 -55.34
CA LEU A 70 5.36 15.69 -54.21
C LEU A 70 4.54 14.56 -53.56
N ASN A 71 3.86 13.72 -54.35
CA ASN A 71 3.12 12.58 -53.81
C ASN A 71 4.00 11.59 -53.04
N ARG A 72 5.21 11.32 -53.55
CA ARG A 72 6.18 10.46 -52.86
C ARG A 72 6.62 11.06 -51.52
N THR A 73 6.88 12.37 -51.49
CA THR A 73 7.22 13.07 -50.25
C THR A 73 6.06 13.03 -49.24
N ALA A 74 4.82 13.28 -49.68
CA ALA A 74 3.63 13.18 -48.82
C ALA A 74 3.47 11.77 -48.22
N TYR A 75 3.68 10.73 -49.03
CA TYR A 75 3.62 9.35 -48.57
C TYR A 75 4.67 9.04 -47.49
N PHE A 76 5.91 9.49 -47.68
CA PHE A 76 6.96 9.29 -46.67
C PHE A 76 6.67 10.07 -45.39
N ASN A 77 6.25 11.34 -45.49
CA ASN A 77 5.87 12.13 -44.32
C ASN A 77 4.74 11.46 -43.52
N GLY A 78 3.72 10.91 -44.20
CA GLY A 78 2.64 10.18 -43.53
C GLY A 78 3.10 8.89 -42.87
N ARG A 79 4.01 8.14 -43.51
CA ARG A 79 4.62 6.93 -42.93
C ARG A 79 5.44 7.27 -41.69
N ASP A 80 6.27 8.31 -41.74
CA ASP A 80 7.14 8.71 -40.65
C ASP A 80 6.32 9.27 -39.47
N ALA A 81 5.31 10.10 -39.74
CA ALA A 81 4.38 10.58 -38.72
C ALA A 81 3.65 9.42 -38.02
N LYS A 82 3.20 8.41 -38.78
CA LYS A 82 2.59 7.21 -38.21
C LYS A 82 3.57 6.43 -37.33
N ALA A 83 4.80 6.24 -37.79
CA ALA A 83 5.83 5.55 -37.02
C ALA A 83 6.13 6.30 -35.70
N HIS A 84 6.31 7.62 -35.76
CA HIS A 84 6.52 8.45 -34.58
C HIS A 84 5.34 8.41 -33.59
N ALA A 85 4.10 8.48 -34.09
CA ALA A 85 2.92 8.37 -33.25
C ALA A 85 2.83 7.01 -32.55
N THR A 86 3.15 5.92 -33.26
CA THR A 86 3.20 4.58 -32.66
C THR A 86 4.28 4.48 -31.59
N THR A 87 5.50 4.94 -31.86
CA THR A 87 6.58 4.89 -30.85
C THR A 87 6.23 5.71 -29.60
N PHE A 88 5.66 6.90 -29.78
CA PHE A 88 5.26 7.75 -28.67
C PHE A 88 4.13 7.10 -27.84
N ARG A 89 3.14 6.51 -28.51
CA ARG A 89 2.07 5.76 -27.84
C ARG A 89 2.64 4.60 -27.03
N ASP A 90 3.54 3.81 -27.62
CA ASP A 90 4.12 2.65 -26.95
C ASP A 90 4.96 3.07 -25.72
N ASP A 91 5.65 4.22 -25.78
CA ASP A 91 6.37 4.77 -24.63
C ASP A 91 5.42 5.31 -23.54
N LEU A 92 4.32 5.95 -23.94
CA LEU A 92 3.26 6.36 -23.01
C LEU A 92 2.61 5.16 -22.31
N GLU A 93 2.37 4.06 -23.04
CA GLU A 93 1.82 2.82 -22.49
C GLU A 93 2.77 2.20 -21.45
N LYS A 94 4.08 2.21 -21.70
CA LYS A 94 5.08 1.76 -20.71
C LYS A 94 5.04 2.61 -19.44
N GLN A 95 5.07 3.94 -19.58
CA GLN A 95 4.99 4.85 -18.44
C GLN A 95 3.68 4.68 -17.66
N HIS A 96 2.58 4.42 -18.36
CA HIS A 96 1.30 4.15 -17.72
C HIS A 96 1.33 2.85 -16.91
N LEU A 97 1.95 1.80 -17.43
CA LEU A 97 2.15 0.54 -16.70
C LEU A 97 3.03 0.74 -15.46
N ASP A 98 4.13 1.49 -15.58
CA ASP A 98 5.01 1.81 -14.46
C ASP A 98 4.26 2.58 -13.35
N LEU A 99 3.44 3.55 -13.73
CA LEU A 99 2.57 4.27 -12.79
C LEU A 99 1.59 3.32 -12.09
N GLN A 100 0.95 2.41 -12.82
CA GLN A 100 0.04 1.43 -12.22
C GLN A 100 0.76 0.52 -11.22
N ASN A 101 1.99 0.06 -11.54
CA ASN A 101 2.81 -0.74 -10.64
C ASN A 101 3.12 0.01 -9.34
N LEU A 102 3.51 1.28 -9.43
CA LEU A 102 3.79 2.12 -8.26
C LEU A 102 2.54 2.39 -7.42
N LEU A 103 1.38 2.60 -8.05
CA LEU A 103 0.11 2.78 -7.34
C LEU A 103 -0.31 1.50 -6.60
N TYR A 104 -0.08 0.34 -7.21
CA TYR A 104 -0.29 -0.95 -6.56
C TYR A 104 0.62 -1.10 -5.35
N GLU A 105 1.92 -0.86 -5.51
CA GLU A 105 2.90 -0.94 -4.41
C GLU A 105 2.54 0.01 -3.27
N GLN A 106 2.19 1.27 -3.57
CA GLN A 106 1.75 2.23 -2.58
C GLN A 106 0.54 1.73 -1.79
N THR A 107 -0.46 1.17 -2.48
CA THR A 107 -1.68 0.66 -1.85
C THR A 107 -1.37 -0.54 -0.96
N HIS A 108 -0.58 -1.48 -1.47
CA HIS A 108 -0.12 -2.66 -0.71
C HIS A 108 0.63 -2.24 0.57
N LEU A 109 1.62 -1.36 0.45
CA LEU A 109 2.39 -0.87 1.61
C LEU A 109 1.50 -0.14 2.62
N ARG A 110 0.52 0.64 2.18
CA ARG A 110 -0.44 1.29 3.08
C ARG A 110 -1.29 0.28 3.84
N GLU A 111 -1.77 -0.76 3.16
CA GLU A 111 -2.52 -1.84 3.80
C GLU A 111 -1.67 -2.61 4.81
N GLU A 112 -0.40 -2.88 4.48
CA GLU A 112 0.53 -3.55 5.38
C GLU A 112 0.86 -2.69 6.61
N ILE A 113 1.13 -1.39 6.42
CA ILE A 113 1.29 -0.43 7.53
C ILE A 113 0.05 -0.40 8.41
N ARG A 114 -1.15 -0.41 7.82
CA ARG A 114 -2.41 -0.47 8.58
C ARG A 114 -2.48 -1.74 9.41
N LYS A 115 -2.23 -2.91 8.81
CA LYS A 115 -2.21 -4.21 9.54
C LYS A 115 -1.18 -4.21 10.68
N CYS A 116 -0.01 -3.61 10.48
CA CYS A 116 1.00 -3.49 11.53
C CYS A 116 0.55 -2.58 12.68
N ARG A 117 -0.20 -1.51 12.40
CA ARG A 117 -0.71 -0.56 13.40
C ARG A 117 -1.93 -1.08 14.14
N GLU A 118 -2.81 -1.80 13.46
CA GLU A 118 -3.99 -2.46 14.03
C GLU A 118 -3.63 -3.74 14.79
N ARG A 119 -2.35 -4.12 14.83
CA ARG A 119 -1.92 -5.28 15.60
C ARG A 119 -2.02 -4.96 17.09
N ASP A 120 -3.03 -5.52 17.72
CA ASP A 120 -3.16 -5.47 19.17
C ASP A 120 -2.00 -6.22 19.83
N TYR A 121 -1.46 -5.62 20.87
CA TYR A 121 -0.41 -6.23 21.68
C TYR A 121 -1.03 -6.71 22.99
N LEU A 122 -0.68 -7.93 23.39
CA LEU A 122 -1.26 -8.57 24.57
C LEU A 122 -1.11 -7.73 25.85
N TYR A 123 -0.03 -6.95 25.97
CA TYR A 123 0.22 -6.11 27.15
C TYR A 123 -0.75 -4.93 27.29
N THR A 124 -1.41 -4.50 26.21
CA THR A 124 -2.39 -3.40 26.25
C THR A 124 -3.68 -3.80 26.97
N ASP A 125 -4.03 -5.08 26.93
CA ASP A 125 -5.26 -5.62 27.54
C ASP A 125 -5.06 -6.04 29.01
N VAL A 126 -3.81 -6.05 29.48
CA VAL A 126 -3.50 -6.47 30.86
C VAL A 126 -3.82 -5.33 31.82
N GLU A 127 -4.66 -5.60 32.82
CA GLU A 127 -4.84 -4.71 33.96
C GLU A 127 -3.50 -4.56 34.71
N MET A 128 -2.96 -3.35 34.69
CA MET A 128 -1.70 -2.96 35.31
C MET A 128 -1.93 -1.77 36.24
N TYR A 129 -1.07 -1.60 37.22
CA TYR A 129 -0.99 -0.40 38.04
C TYR A 129 -0.81 0.84 37.18
N THR A 130 -1.48 1.91 37.61
CA THR A 130 -1.33 3.23 37.00
C THR A 130 0.11 3.73 37.14
N LEU A 131 0.47 4.74 36.35
CA LEU A 131 1.83 5.29 36.40
C LEU A 131 2.17 5.81 37.80
N ASP A 132 1.20 6.48 38.46
CA ASP A 132 1.38 7.03 39.80
C ASP A 132 1.60 5.94 40.85
N GLU A 133 0.80 4.87 40.81
CA GLU A 133 0.94 3.72 41.71
C GLU A 133 2.26 2.97 41.49
N PHE A 134 2.72 2.86 40.24
CA PHE A 134 4.02 2.29 39.92
C PHE A 134 5.15 3.13 40.54
N MET A 135 5.09 4.45 40.40
CA MET A 135 6.13 5.34 40.94
C MET A 135 6.18 5.34 42.48
N GLU A 136 5.06 5.05 43.14
CA GLU A 136 4.98 4.91 44.59
C GLU A 136 5.48 3.54 45.08
N LYS A 137 5.06 2.45 44.42
CA LYS A 137 5.27 1.07 44.92
C LYS A 137 6.50 0.38 44.36
N ALA A 138 6.98 0.77 43.18
CA ALA A 138 8.10 0.09 42.54
C ALA A 138 9.43 0.33 43.28
N PRO A 139 10.37 -0.63 43.28
CA PRO A 139 11.74 -0.40 43.74
C PRO A 139 12.43 0.74 42.97
N GLU A 140 13.36 1.46 43.61
CA GLU A 140 14.11 2.56 42.95
C GLU A 140 14.86 2.10 41.70
N GLU A 141 15.32 0.85 41.69
CA GLU A 141 16.03 0.21 40.58
C GLU A 141 15.21 0.20 39.27
N LEU A 142 13.88 0.03 39.37
CA LEU A 142 12.98 0.01 38.23
C LEU A 142 12.46 1.39 37.82
N ARG A 143 12.61 2.40 38.69
CA ARG A 143 12.14 3.79 38.46
C ARG A 143 13.14 4.64 37.69
N ALA A 144 14.42 4.30 37.70
CA ALA A 144 15.51 5.14 37.17
C ALA A 144 15.54 5.37 35.64
N SER A 145 14.62 4.79 34.87
CA SER A 145 14.65 4.79 33.40
C SER A 145 13.70 5.80 32.74
N GLU A 146 13.46 6.95 33.36
CA GLU A 146 12.50 7.96 32.85
C GLU A 146 12.84 8.52 31.45
N ALA A 147 14.08 8.38 30.98
CA ALA A 147 14.53 8.95 29.71
C ALA A 147 14.02 8.20 28.46
N ASP A 148 13.66 6.92 28.58
CA ASP A 148 13.14 6.12 27.46
C ASP A 148 11.77 5.52 27.83
N ALA A 149 10.72 5.95 27.11
CA ALA A 149 9.36 5.49 27.32
C ALA A 149 9.20 3.97 27.14
N HIS A 150 9.99 3.36 26.24
CA HIS A 150 9.95 1.91 26.04
C HIS A 150 10.60 1.18 27.22
N ALA A 151 11.76 1.63 27.67
CA ALA A 151 12.42 1.08 28.86
C ALA A 151 11.55 1.21 30.11
N LEU A 152 10.87 2.35 30.29
CA LEU A 152 9.90 2.53 31.37
C LEU A 152 8.75 1.51 31.30
N MET A 153 8.18 1.26 30.11
CA MET A 153 7.14 0.25 29.94
C MET A 153 7.62 -1.16 30.27
N LEU A 154 8.85 -1.52 29.88
CA LEU A 154 9.45 -2.82 30.25
C LEU A 154 9.60 -2.96 31.76
N ASN A 155 10.09 -1.92 32.44
CA ASN A 155 10.23 -1.92 33.89
C ASN A 155 8.87 -2.05 34.59
N ARG A 156 7.84 -1.39 34.07
CA ARG A 156 6.46 -1.54 34.56
C ARG A 156 5.98 -2.99 34.42
N LEU A 157 6.12 -3.59 33.24
CA LEU A 157 5.74 -4.99 33.02
C LEU A 157 6.50 -5.97 33.92
N GLN A 158 7.78 -5.70 34.18
CA GLN A 158 8.60 -6.50 35.08
C GLN A 158 8.11 -6.39 36.54
N PHE A 159 7.76 -5.19 36.99
CA PHE A 159 7.17 -4.99 38.32
C PHE A 159 5.83 -5.71 38.47
N GLU A 160 4.95 -5.63 37.47
CA GLU A 160 3.67 -6.36 37.45
C GLU A 160 3.86 -7.87 37.56
N LEU A 161 4.84 -8.41 36.84
CA LEU A 161 5.16 -9.83 36.91
C LEU A 161 5.58 -10.23 38.32
N GLN A 162 6.50 -9.46 38.93
CA GLN A 162 6.97 -9.70 40.30
C GLN A 162 5.83 -9.62 41.33
N GLU A 163 4.94 -8.64 41.20
CA GLU A 163 3.79 -8.51 42.10
C GLU A 163 2.80 -9.67 41.93
N ARG A 164 2.54 -10.12 40.70
CA ARG A 164 1.68 -11.29 40.46
C ARG A 164 2.29 -12.58 41.01
N GLU A 165 3.60 -12.75 40.89
CA GLU A 165 4.31 -13.88 41.50
C GLU A 165 4.20 -13.84 43.02
N ARG A 166 4.46 -12.68 43.65
CA ARG A 166 4.32 -12.47 45.09
C ARG A 166 2.90 -12.78 45.59
N LEU A 167 1.88 -12.27 44.91
CA LEU A 167 0.48 -12.51 45.27
C LEU A 167 0.10 -13.99 45.14
N LYS A 168 0.60 -14.67 44.09
CA LYS A 168 0.36 -16.10 43.88
C LYS A 168 1.06 -16.95 44.96
N GLU A 169 2.25 -16.56 45.40
CA GLU A 169 2.92 -17.22 46.53
C GLU A 169 2.13 -17.06 47.82
N GLN A 170 1.64 -15.85 48.12
CA GLN A 170 0.79 -15.58 49.27
C GLN A 170 -0.52 -16.37 49.21
N GLU A 171 -1.17 -16.43 48.06
CA GLU A 171 -2.37 -17.25 47.85
C GLU A 171 -2.09 -18.72 48.17
N ASN A 172 -1.00 -19.27 47.63
CA ASN A 172 -0.60 -20.65 47.88
C ASN A 172 -0.31 -20.92 49.37
N GLU A 173 0.30 -19.97 50.07
CA GLU A 173 0.56 -20.09 51.50
C GLU A 173 -0.74 -20.04 52.32
N LEU A 174 -1.63 -19.10 52.03
CA LEU A 174 -2.95 -19.00 52.66
C LEU A 174 -3.80 -20.25 52.40
N LEU A 175 -3.73 -20.83 51.19
CA LEU A 175 -4.41 -22.08 50.87
C LEU A 175 -3.87 -23.25 51.70
N LYS A 176 -2.55 -23.33 51.89
CA LYS A 176 -1.93 -24.34 52.78
C LYS A 176 -2.38 -24.14 54.22
N GLN A 177 -2.32 -22.92 54.74
CA GLN A 177 -2.76 -22.61 56.10
C GLN A 177 -4.24 -22.96 56.31
N ARG A 178 -5.11 -22.58 55.35
CA ARG A 178 -6.52 -22.96 55.35
C ARG A 178 -6.69 -24.48 55.38
N GLN A 179 -5.92 -25.22 54.59
CA GLN A 179 -5.98 -26.69 54.58
C GLN A 179 -5.57 -27.28 55.92
N THR A 180 -4.51 -26.76 56.54
CA THR A 180 -4.06 -27.15 57.88
C THR A 180 -5.14 -26.90 58.92
N PHE A 181 -5.71 -25.70 58.97
CA PHE A 181 -6.78 -25.37 59.91
C PHE A 181 -8.03 -26.23 59.71
N LEU A 182 -8.40 -26.55 58.46
CA LEU A 182 -9.50 -27.47 58.19
C LEU A 182 -9.21 -28.89 58.71
N GLN A 183 -7.98 -29.37 58.62
CA GLN A 183 -7.59 -30.66 59.19
C GLN A 183 -7.58 -30.65 60.72
N GLU A 184 -7.04 -29.59 61.33
CA GLU A 184 -7.05 -29.43 62.79
C GLU A 184 -8.46 -29.33 63.35
N ASN A 185 -9.34 -28.56 62.70
CA ASN A 185 -10.73 -28.42 63.12
C ASN A 185 -11.49 -29.75 63.00
N LYS A 186 -11.25 -30.53 61.93
CA LYS A 186 -11.78 -31.90 61.82
C LYS A 186 -11.30 -32.81 62.96
N LYS A 187 -10.00 -32.83 63.26
CA LYS A 187 -9.43 -33.62 64.36
C LYS A 187 -10.02 -33.22 65.72
N ARG A 188 -10.07 -31.92 66.01
CA ARG A 188 -10.69 -31.42 67.24
C ARG A 188 -12.17 -31.76 67.32
N GLY A 189 -12.89 -31.73 66.20
CA GLY A 189 -14.28 -32.17 66.13
C GLY A 189 -14.45 -33.65 66.45
N GLU A 190 -13.55 -34.51 65.95
CA GLU A 190 -13.51 -35.94 66.29
C GLU A 190 -13.17 -36.16 67.77
N GLU A 191 -12.19 -35.44 68.31
CA GLU A 191 -11.83 -35.47 69.74
C GLU A 191 -12.98 -35.01 70.64
N LEU A 192 -13.68 -33.92 70.29
CA LEU A 192 -14.84 -33.45 71.04
C LEU A 192 -15.94 -34.51 71.07
N ARG A 193 -16.19 -35.16 69.93
CA ARG A 193 -17.18 -36.23 69.84
C ARG A 193 -16.83 -37.41 70.73
N LEU A 194 -15.55 -37.77 70.82
CA LEU A 194 -15.07 -38.81 71.71
C LEU A 194 -15.25 -38.42 73.18
N VAL A 195 -14.95 -37.17 73.54
CA VAL A 195 -15.15 -36.65 74.90
C VAL A 195 -16.64 -36.64 75.27
N ASP A 196 -17.51 -36.21 74.36
CA ASP A 196 -18.97 -36.26 74.55
C ASP A 196 -19.45 -37.71 74.79
N GLU A 197 -18.98 -38.66 73.98
CA GLU A 197 -19.27 -40.10 74.17
C GLU A 197 -18.82 -40.60 75.56
N GLN A 198 -17.66 -40.14 76.06
CA GLN A 198 -17.17 -40.47 77.41
C GLN A 198 -17.99 -39.81 78.52
N PHE A 199 -18.41 -38.55 78.36
CA PHE A 199 -19.27 -37.87 79.33
C PHE A 199 -20.66 -38.52 79.42
N GLU A 200 -21.26 -38.90 78.30
CA GLU A 200 -22.52 -39.65 78.29
C GLU A 200 -22.38 -40.99 79.03
N ALA A 201 -21.27 -41.70 78.82
CA ALA A 201 -20.98 -42.94 79.54
C ALA A 201 -20.82 -42.69 81.05
N PHE A 202 -20.09 -41.65 81.45
CA PHE A 202 -19.93 -41.27 82.85
C PHE A 202 -21.26 -40.86 83.50
N ALA A 203 -22.09 -40.06 82.81
CA ALA A 203 -23.40 -39.65 83.30
C ALA A 203 -24.30 -40.88 83.58
N LYS A 204 -24.34 -41.86 82.65
CA LYS A 204 -25.07 -43.12 82.86
C LYS A 204 -24.55 -43.90 84.07
N VAL A 205 -23.23 -43.95 84.27
CA VAL A 205 -22.63 -44.61 85.44
C VAL A 205 -22.98 -43.86 86.73
N SER A 206 -22.95 -42.53 86.72
CA SER A 206 -23.28 -41.67 87.86
C SER A 206 -24.76 -41.79 88.24
N GLU A 207 -25.69 -41.75 87.28
CA GLU A 207 -27.12 -42.03 87.51
C GLU A 207 -27.32 -43.40 88.17
N ALA A 208 -26.59 -44.43 87.71
CA ALA A 208 -26.65 -45.77 88.29
C ALA A 208 -26.05 -45.87 89.71
N VAL A 209 -25.26 -44.89 90.16
CA VAL A 209 -24.69 -44.83 91.52
C VAL A 209 -25.54 -43.94 92.44
N MET A 210 -26.04 -42.80 91.94
CA MET A 210 -26.91 -41.87 92.68
C MET A 210 -28.33 -42.43 92.88
N GLY A 211 -28.82 -43.30 91.99
CA GLY A 211 -30.08 -44.04 92.18
C GLY A 211 -29.97 -45.25 93.11
N ARG A 212 -28.85 -45.40 93.84
CA ARG A 212 -28.55 -46.53 94.74
C ARG A 212 -28.47 -46.15 96.24
N GLU A 213 -28.91 -44.95 96.60
CA GLU A 213 -29.31 -44.56 97.97
C GLU A 213 -30.84 -44.50 98.07
#